data_AF-A0A1U9KC99-F1
#
_entry.id   AF-A0A1U9KC99-F1
#
_cell.length_a   1.000
_cell.length_b   1.000
_cell.length_c   1.000
_cell.angle_alpha   90.00
_cell.angle_beta   90.00
_cell.angle_gamma   90.00
#
_symmetry.space_group_name_H-M   'P 1'
#
loop_
_entity.id
_entity.type
_entity.pdbx_description
1 polymer ?
#
loop_
_entity_poly.entity_id
_entity_poly.type
_entity_poly.pdbx_seq_one_letter_code
_entity_poly.pdbx_strand_id
1 'polypeptide(L)'
;MLKFDTINDFFWHISTTDDGKSFDRAHIPMVYLRRYFKEYYNLLDSLFVFMFVRNPYEKCISAFNQVTNSEFLKAVERNEGSAQSGAKETYVHEINSFIMRLDEKVINGCYPEYVHFVRQCDMAYVGSKRKADLILKLEIFYSEIEKLSFFSRDLALLLKNAGRENERPRWFNRIEDVLWSDTIKKINSLYEDDFCLFDYDRIQ
;
A
#
# COMPACT_ATOMS: atom_id res chain seq x y z
N MET A 1 17.37 5.41 25.66
CA MET A 1 16.21 6.16 25.13
C MET A 1 15.71 5.37 23.94
N LEU A 2 14.48 4.84 23.98
CA LEU A 2 13.91 4.14 22.82
C LEU A 2 13.82 5.14 21.66
N LYS A 3 14.48 4.86 20.53
CA LYS A 3 14.46 5.74 19.35
C LYS A 3 13.09 5.74 18.64
N PHE A 4 12.23 4.77 18.96
CA PHE A 4 10.91 4.58 18.37
C PHE A 4 9.93 4.10 19.44
N ASP A 5 8.73 4.65 19.47
CA ASP A 5 7.64 4.16 20.30
C ASP A 5 6.97 2.98 19.59
N THR A 6 7.00 1.80 20.21
CA THR A 6 6.38 0.57 19.67
C THR A 6 4.96 0.38 20.18
N ILE A 7 4.52 1.19 21.15
CA ILE A 7 3.23 1.07 21.86
C ILE A 7 3.00 -0.39 22.28
N ASN A 8 4.06 -1.05 22.78
CA ASN A 8 4.05 -2.44 23.24
C ASN A 8 3.34 -3.40 22.26
N ASP A 9 3.64 -3.26 20.96
CA ASP A 9 3.11 -4.07 19.87
C ASP A 9 1.59 -3.95 19.62
N PHE A 10 0.95 -2.90 20.15
CA PHE A 10 -0.50 -2.67 20.05
C PHE A 10 -1.06 -2.75 18.61
N PHE A 11 -0.28 -2.28 17.63
CA PHE A 11 -0.67 -2.21 16.22
C PHE A 11 -0.43 -3.50 15.43
N TRP A 12 0.15 -4.54 16.02
CA TRP A 12 0.47 -5.80 15.31
C TRP A 12 -0.59 -6.88 15.48
N HIS A 13 -1.86 -6.48 15.62
CA HIS A 13 -2.98 -7.40 15.85
C HIS A 13 -4.22 -7.01 15.06
N ILE A 14 -5.06 -8.00 14.73
CA ILE A 14 -6.42 -7.76 14.25
C ILE A 14 -7.29 -7.42 15.46
N SER A 15 -8.15 -6.41 15.33
CA SER A 15 -9.17 -6.13 16.34
C SER A 15 -10.53 -5.89 15.75
N THR A 16 -11.55 -6.31 16.47
CA THR A 16 -12.95 -6.07 16.15
C THR A 16 -13.51 -5.02 17.09
N THR A 17 -14.19 -4.00 16.55
CA THR A 17 -14.87 -2.95 17.32
C THR A 17 -16.26 -3.40 17.75
N ASP A 18 -16.84 -2.69 18.71
CA ASP A 18 -18.19 -2.99 19.23
C ASP A 18 -19.28 -2.95 18.17
N ASP A 19 -19.10 -2.17 17.10
CA ASP A 19 -20.00 -2.12 15.94
C ASP A 19 -19.68 -3.18 14.86
N GLY A 20 -18.85 -4.18 15.20
CA GLY A 20 -18.60 -5.38 14.41
C GLY A 20 -17.59 -5.22 13.28
N LYS A 21 -16.89 -4.08 13.17
CA LYS A 21 -15.85 -3.89 12.14
C LYS A 21 -14.54 -4.49 12.57
N SER A 22 -13.82 -5.11 11.64
CA SER A 22 -12.51 -5.70 11.91
C SER A 22 -11.42 -4.94 11.18
N PHE A 23 -10.33 -4.64 11.88
CA PHE A 23 -9.19 -3.89 11.35
C PHE A 23 -7.92 -4.67 11.57
N ASP A 24 -7.07 -4.73 10.55
CA ASP A 24 -5.64 -4.90 10.78
C ASP A 24 -5.11 -3.57 11.31
N ARG A 25 -4.65 -3.58 12.56
CA ARG A 25 -4.25 -2.35 13.25
C ARG A 25 -3.03 -1.67 12.64
N ALA A 26 -2.20 -2.38 11.89
CA ALA A 26 -1.05 -1.79 11.21
C ALA A 26 -1.46 -0.91 10.02
N HIS A 27 -2.71 -1.01 9.57
CA HIS A 27 -3.20 -0.41 8.34
C HIS A 27 -4.58 0.24 8.54
N ILE A 28 -4.74 1.03 9.61
CA ILE A 28 -6.01 1.68 9.92
C ILE A 28 -6.11 3.02 9.15
N PRO A 29 -7.13 3.21 8.28
CA PRO A 29 -7.46 4.51 7.71
C PRO A 29 -7.63 5.59 8.79
N MET A 30 -7.18 6.81 8.51
CA MET A 30 -7.17 7.90 9.49
C MET A 30 -8.56 8.24 10.02
N VAL A 31 -9.62 8.06 9.22
CA VAL A 31 -11.01 8.24 9.67
C VAL A 31 -11.40 7.24 10.78
N TYR A 32 -10.92 6.01 10.71
CA TYR A 32 -11.17 4.97 11.70
C TYR A 32 -10.22 5.06 12.88
N LEU A 33 -8.95 5.43 12.66
CA LEU A 33 -8.03 5.75 13.75
C LEU A 33 -8.62 6.86 14.62
N ARG A 34 -9.13 7.94 14.02
CA ARG A 34 -9.82 9.02 14.74
C ARG A 34 -11.05 8.55 15.52
N ARG A 35 -11.82 7.61 14.96
CA ARG A 35 -13.10 7.17 15.53
C ARG A 35 -12.91 6.18 16.68
N TYR A 36 -12.05 5.18 16.50
CA TYR A 36 -11.93 4.04 17.43
C TYR A 36 -10.68 4.08 18.30
N PHE A 37 -9.68 4.88 17.94
CA PHE A 37 -8.35 4.92 18.56
C PHE A 37 -7.90 6.38 18.76
N LYS A 38 -8.78 7.19 19.35
CA LYS A 38 -8.68 8.66 19.38
C LYS A 38 -7.39 9.15 20.03
N GLU A 39 -6.94 8.49 21.08
CA GLU A 39 -5.68 8.80 21.77
C GLU A 39 -4.49 8.73 20.83
N TYR A 40 -4.41 7.69 19.99
CA TYR A 40 -3.34 7.52 19.01
C TYR A 40 -3.48 8.49 17.84
N TYR A 41 -4.70 8.76 17.39
CA TYR A 41 -4.93 9.79 16.37
C TYR A 41 -4.48 11.19 16.81
N ASN A 42 -4.69 11.52 18.10
CA ASN A 42 -4.24 12.79 18.67
C ASN A 42 -2.72 12.82 18.87
N LEU A 43 -2.11 11.68 19.21
CA LEU A 43 -0.65 11.57 19.32
C LEU A 43 0.06 11.94 18.01
N LEU A 44 -0.56 11.68 16.86
CA LEU A 44 -0.02 12.10 15.55
C LEU A 44 0.19 13.61 15.45
N ASP A 45 -0.58 14.45 16.16
CA ASP A 45 -0.37 15.91 16.12
C ASP A 45 0.89 16.35 16.91
N SER A 46 1.52 15.48 17.71
CA SER A 46 2.77 15.76 18.42
C SER A 46 3.98 14.97 17.90
N LEU A 47 3.78 14.15 16.88
CA LEU A 47 4.85 13.37 16.25
C LEU A 47 5.13 13.92 14.85
N PHE A 48 6.35 13.67 14.36
CA PHE A 48 6.61 13.76 12.93
C PHE A 48 6.10 12.48 12.27
N VAL A 49 5.14 12.62 11.36
CA VAL A 49 4.49 11.51 10.66
C VAL A 49 4.94 11.50 9.21
N PHE A 50 5.46 10.36 8.76
CA PHE A 50 5.77 10.15 7.35
C PHE A 50 5.12 8.88 6.84
N MET A 51 4.92 8.81 5.54
CA MET A 51 4.44 7.59 4.90
C MET A 51 5.06 7.40 3.52
N PHE A 52 5.02 6.16 3.06
CA PHE A 52 5.33 5.81 1.69
C PHE A 52 4.04 5.64 0.89
N VAL A 53 4.07 6.14 -0.34
CA VAL A 53 3.06 5.88 -1.34
C VAL A 53 3.67 5.21 -2.56
N ARG A 54 2.82 4.55 -3.33
CA ARG A 54 3.15 3.86 -4.57
C ARG A 54 2.09 4.19 -5.62
N ASN A 55 2.48 4.16 -6.88
CA ASN A 55 1.59 4.26 -8.01
C ASN A 55 0.42 3.26 -7.84
N PRO A 56 -0.85 3.70 -7.96
CA PRO A 56 -2.01 2.85 -7.69
C PRO A 56 -2.03 1.53 -8.48
N TYR A 57 -1.57 1.50 -9.73
CA TYR A 57 -1.50 0.26 -10.52
C TYR A 57 -0.51 -0.74 -9.92
N GLU A 58 0.72 -0.27 -9.64
CA GLU A 58 1.74 -1.13 -9.06
C GLU A 58 1.38 -1.56 -7.63
N LYS A 59 0.70 -0.70 -6.86
CA LYS A 59 0.13 -1.05 -5.56
C LYS A 59 -0.88 -2.18 -5.68
N CYS A 60 -1.84 -2.11 -6.61
CA CYS A 60 -2.83 -3.16 -6.80
C CYS A 60 -2.19 -4.50 -7.19
N ILE A 61 -1.19 -4.50 -8.08
CA ILE A 61 -0.45 -5.70 -8.45
C ILE A 61 0.29 -6.26 -7.24
N SER A 62 0.99 -5.41 -6.48
CA SER A 62 1.71 -5.82 -5.27
C SER A 62 0.78 -6.38 -4.20
N ALA A 63 -0.37 -5.74 -3.97
CA ALA A 63 -1.37 -6.17 -3.01
C ALA A 63 -1.96 -7.52 -3.41
N PHE A 64 -2.29 -7.72 -4.68
CA PHE A 64 -2.75 -9.00 -5.20
C PHE A 64 -1.70 -10.10 -4.97
N ASN A 65 -0.43 -9.82 -5.24
CA ASN A 65 0.68 -10.77 -5.04
C ASN A 65 0.95 -11.11 -3.57
N GLN A 66 0.49 -10.28 -2.64
CA GLN A 66 0.61 -10.51 -1.21
C GLN A 66 -0.54 -11.38 -0.68
N VAL A 67 -1.76 -11.16 -1.17
CA VAL A 67 -2.94 -11.93 -0.72
C VAL A 67 -3.13 -13.24 -1.49
N THR A 68 -2.57 -13.33 -2.70
CA THR A 68 -2.62 -14.56 -3.50
C THR A 68 -1.31 -15.31 -3.42
N ASN A 69 -1.40 -16.59 -3.09
CA ASN A 69 -0.26 -17.50 -3.08
C ASN A 69 0.01 -18.04 -4.49
N SER A 70 0.17 -17.15 -5.48
CA SER A 70 0.24 -17.52 -6.89
C SER A 70 1.48 -18.38 -7.18
N GLU A 71 1.25 -19.61 -7.64
CA GLU A 71 2.33 -20.54 -8.06
C GLU A 71 3.17 -19.96 -9.20
N PHE A 72 2.58 -19.14 -10.07
CA PHE A 72 3.30 -18.44 -11.12
C PHE A 72 4.39 -17.52 -10.54
N LEU A 73 4.06 -16.74 -9.50
CA LEU A 73 5.05 -15.86 -8.87
C LEU A 73 6.16 -16.65 -8.17
N LYS A 74 5.82 -17.76 -7.51
CA LYS A 74 6.84 -18.64 -6.91
C LYS A 74 7.79 -19.20 -7.97
N ALA A 75 7.28 -19.57 -9.14
CA ALA A 75 8.12 -20.02 -10.25
C ALA A 75 9.04 -18.91 -10.77
N VAL A 76 8.51 -17.69 -10.92
CA VAL A 76 9.29 -16.50 -11.30
C VAL A 76 10.39 -16.21 -10.27
N GLU A 77 10.08 -16.25 -8.97
CA GLU A 77 11.04 -16.01 -7.88
C GLU A 77 12.17 -17.05 -7.85
N ARG A 78 11.89 -18.30 -8.24
CA ARG A 78 12.89 -19.38 -8.30
C ARG A 78 13.79 -19.33 -9.54
N ASN A 79 13.61 -18.35 -10.44
CA ASN A 79 14.28 -18.31 -11.74
C ASN A 79 14.14 -19.63 -12.53
N GLU A 80 13.04 -20.36 -12.29
CA GLU A 80 12.68 -21.55 -13.06
C GLU A 80 12.24 -21.05 -14.44
N GLY A 81 13.21 -21.00 -15.36
CA GLY A 81 13.12 -20.35 -16.67
C GLY A 81 11.73 -20.46 -17.29
N SER A 82 11.03 -19.31 -17.32
CA SER A 82 9.70 -19.11 -17.90
C SER A 82 8.62 -20.07 -17.40
N ALA A 83 7.73 -19.53 -16.58
CA ALA A 83 6.32 -19.87 -16.57
C ALA A 83 5.87 -20.41 -17.93
N GLN A 84 5.43 -21.66 -17.95
CA GLN A 84 4.66 -22.18 -19.08
C GLN A 84 3.61 -21.12 -19.42
N SER A 85 3.53 -20.67 -20.68
CA SER A 85 2.26 -20.35 -21.33
C SER A 85 1.14 -19.94 -20.38
N GLY A 86 0.34 -20.98 -20.14
CA GLY A 86 -0.89 -20.94 -19.37
C GLY A 86 -0.72 -20.42 -17.94
N ALA A 87 0.41 -20.61 -17.26
CA ALA A 87 0.59 -20.06 -15.92
C ALA A 87 0.60 -18.52 -15.90
N LYS A 88 1.19 -17.89 -16.92
CA LYS A 88 1.14 -16.44 -17.09
C LYS A 88 -0.27 -15.98 -17.43
N GLU A 89 -0.92 -16.61 -18.40
CA GLU A 89 -2.30 -16.25 -18.78
C GLU A 89 -3.28 -16.43 -17.61
N THR A 90 -3.13 -17.50 -16.82
CA THR A 90 -3.90 -17.72 -15.59
C THR A 90 -3.67 -16.60 -14.59
N TYR A 91 -2.42 -16.23 -14.30
CA TYR A 91 -2.11 -15.11 -13.40
C TYR A 91 -2.80 -13.82 -13.88
N VAL A 92 -2.64 -13.47 -15.16
CA VAL A 92 -3.24 -12.26 -15.76
C VAL A 92 -4.76 -12.30 -15.64
N HIS A 93 -5.39 -13.44 -15.91
CA HIS A 93 -6.83 -13.58 -15.76
C HIS A 93 -7.28 -13.43 -14.29
N GLU A 94 -6.56 -14.05 -13.35
CA GLU A 94 -6.87 -14.01 -11.92
C GLU A 94 -6.78 -12.60 -11.34
N ILE A 95 -5.70 -11.87 -11.61
CA ILE A 95 -5.53 -10.49 -11.09
C ILE A 95 -6.62 -9.56 -11.62
N ASN A 96 -6.93 -9.61 -12.92
CA ASN A 96 -7.97 -8.76 -13.50
C ASN A 96 -9.34 -9.12 -12.93
N SER A 97 -9.66 -10.41 -12.87
CA SER A 97 -10.91 -10.89 -12.27
C SER A 97 -11.05 -10.48 -10.81
N PHE A 98 -9.95 -10.51 -10.04
CA PHE A 98 -9.92 -10.09 -8.64
C PHE A 98 -10.19 -8.59 -8.51
N ILE A 99 -9.44 -7.76 -9.23
CA ILE A 99 -9.56 -6.30 -9.14
C ILE A 99 -10.95 -5.82 -9.60
N MET A 100 -11.54 -6.47 -10.60
CA MET A 100 -12.89 -6.14 -11.08
C MET A 100 -13.98 -6.35 -10.02
N ARG A 101 -13.75 -7.21 -9.02
CA ARG A 101 -14.68 -7.41 -7.89
C ARG A 101 -14.50 -6.39 -6.76
N LEU A 102 -13.43 -5.59 -6.77
CA LEU A 102 -13.22 -4.58 -5.75
C LEU A 102 -14.22 -3.43 -5.90
N ASP A 103 -14.67 -2.91 -4.76
CA ASP A 103 -15.44 -1.69 -4.67
C ASP A 103 -15.00 -0.86 -3.46
N GLU A 104 -15.52 0.36 -3.35
CA GLU A 104 -15.19 1.29 -2.26
C GLU A 104 -15.53 0.73 -0.87
N LYS A 105 -16.55 -0.12 -0.75
CA LYS A 105 -16.94 -0.70 0.53
C LYS A 105 -15.90 -1.72 0.97
N VAL A 106 -15.38 -2.52 0.05
CA VAL A 106 -14.37 -3.55 0.33
C VAL A 106 -13.02 -2.92 0.68
N ILE A 107 -12.60 -1.88 -0.05
CA ILE A 107 -11.27 -1.27 0.15
C ILE A 107 -11.25 -0.16 1.20
N ASN A 108 -12.32 0.00 1.99
CA ASN A 108 -12.37 1.06 3.01
C ASN A 108 -11.48 0.78 4.22
N GLY A 109 -10.91 -0.43 4.37
CA GLY A 109 -10.05 -0.81 5.49
C GLY A 109 -10.73 -1.55 6.64
N CYS A 110 -12.03 -1.88 6.53
CA CYS A 110 -12.77 -2.69 7.50
C CYS A 110 -12.74 -4.20 7.20
N TYR A 111 -11.99 -4.62 6.17
CA TYR A 111 -11.87 -6.00 5.74
C TYR A 111 -10.38 -6.37 5.70
N PRO A 112 -9.85 -7.04 6.75
CA PRO A 112 -8.42 -7.33 6.87
C PRO A 112 -7.81 -8.04 5.66
N GLU A 113 -8.58 -8.88 4.96
CA GLU A 113 -8.14 -9.58 3.76
C GLU A 113 -7.93 -8.67 2.53
N TYR A 114 -8.45 -7.43 2.57
CA TYR A 114 -8.27 -6.41 1.53
C TYR A 114 -7.45 -5.20 2.01
N VAL A 115 -6.76 -5.33 3.14
CA VAL A 115 -6.04 -4.23 3.78
C VAL A 115 -5.01 -3.55 2.87
N HIS A 116 -4.32 -4.32 2.02
CA HIS A 116 -3.33 -3.79 1.08
C HIS A 116 -3.97 -3.03 -0.11
N PHE A 117 -5.28 -3.10 -0.26
CA PHE A 117 -6.06 -2.34 -1.25
C PHE A 117 -6.61 -1.03 -0.69
N VAL A 118 -6.48 -0.74 0.60
CA VAL A 118 -6.91 0.54 1.16
C VAL A 118 -6.26 1.72 0.42
N ARG A 119 -7.05 2.76 0.11
CA ARG A 119 -6.55 3.94 -0.60
C ARG A 119 -5.51 4.66 0.25
N GLN A 120 -4.46 5.16 -0.38
CA GLN A 120 -3.34 5.76 0.34
C GLN A 120 -3.72 7.14 0.88
N CYS A 121 -4.61 7.86 0.21
CA CYS A 121 -5.20 9.10 0.68
C CYS A 121 -5.93 8.92 2.01
N ASP A 122 -6.62 7.79 2.21
CA ASP A 122 -7.32 7.48 3.45
C ASP A 122 -6.37 7.24 4.63
N MET A 123 -5.10 6.89 4.35
CA MET A 123 -4.03 6.78 5.35
C MET A 123 -3.34 8.12 5.63
N ALA A 124 -3.43 9.08 4.71
CA ALA A 124 -2.73 10.35 4.80
C ALA A 124 -3.62 11.50 5.28
N TYR A 125 -4.95 11.42 5.07
CA TYR A 125 -5.90 12.52 5.25
C TYR A 125 -7.14 12.15 6.06
N VAL A 126 -7.75 13.17 6.67
CA VAL A 126 -9.13 13.12 7.16
C VAL A 126 -9.88 14.32 6.62
N GLY A 127 -10.74 14.10 5.62
CA GLY A 127 -11.30 15.19 4.84
C GLY A 127 -10.18 15.97 4.15
N SER A 128 -10.16 17.30 4.31
CA SER A 128 -9.11 18.16 3.77
C SER A 128 -7.86 18.27 4.66
N LYS A 129 -7.88 17.74 5.89
CA LYS A 129 -6.72 17.83 6.80
C LYS A 129 -5.74 16.69 6.49
N ARG A 130 -4.53 17.05 6.07
CA ARG A 130 -3.39 16.14 5.98
C ARG A 130 -2.85 15.81 7.37
N LYS A 131 -2.54 14.53 7.62
CA LYS A 131 -1.94 14.02 8.86
C LYS A 131 -0.51 13.55 8.71
N ALA A 132 -0.10 13.15 7.51
CA ALA A 132 1.31 12.92 7.22
C ALA A 132 2.03 14.25 6.95
N ASP A 133 3.16 14.50 7.61
CA ASP A 133 4.03 15.65 7.37
C ASP A 133 4.82 15.48 6.07
N LEU A 134 5.25 14.25 5.80
CA LEU A 134 6.05 13.88 4.63
C LEU A 134 5.48 12.64 3.94
N ILE A 135 5.32 12.72 2.62
CA ILE A 135 4.82 11.63 1.77
C ILE A 135 5.89 11.34 0.73
N LEU A 136 6.34 10.09 0.69
CA LEU A 136 7.49 9.64 -0.10
C LEU A 136 7.05 8.61 -1.15
N LYS A 137 7.50 8.75 -2.40
CA LYS A 137 7.19 7.80 -3.48
C LYS A 137 8.18 6.62 -3.50
N LEU A 138 7.68 5.38 -3.53
CA LEU A 138 8.54 4.18 -3.52
C LEU A 138 9.31 3.96 -4.82
N GLU A 139 8.81 4.46 -5.94
CA GLU A 139 9.41 4.32 -7.27
C GLU A 139 10.78 5.01 -7.36
N ILE A 140 10.93 6.12 -6.63
CA ILE A 140 12.15 6.95 -6.58
C ILE A 140 12.72 7.00 -5.16
N PHE A 141 12.63 5.87 -4.45
CA PHE A 141 12.97 5.67 -3.03
C PHE A 141 14.23 6.40 -2.55
N TYR A 142 15.37 6.22 -3.22
CA TYR A 142 16.64 6.81 -2.78
C TYR A 142 16.62 8.35 -2.81
N SER A 143 16.00 8.94 -3.83
CA SER A 143 15.83 10.39 -3.94
C SER A 143 14.84 10.91 -2.90
N GLU A 144 13.75 10.17 -2.68
CA GLU A 144 12.71 10.53 -1.71
C GLU A 144 13.23 10.47 -0.26
N ILE A 145 14.06 9.49 0.09
CA ILE A 145 14.65 9.38 1.44
C ILE A 145 15.54 10.57 1.78
N GLU A 146 16.19 11.22 0.82
CA GLU A 146 16.98 12.42 1.11
C GLU A 146 16.11 13.54 1.70
N LYS A 147 14.83 13.62 1.33
CA LYS A 147 13.87 14.56 1.93
C LYS A 147 13.65 14.28 3.43
N LEU A 148 13.73 13.01 3.84
CA LEU A 148 13.59 12.64 5.25
C LEU A 148 14.75 13.14 6.09
N SER A 149 15.93 13.35 5.49
CA SER A 149 17.12 13.81 6.22
C SER A 149 16.98 15.21 6.82
N PHE A 150 16.08 16.04 6.28
CA PHE A 150 15.73 17.35 6.84
C PHE A 150 14.98 17.25 8.17
N PHE A 151 14.30 16.13 8.42
CA PHE A 151 13.52 15.89 9.65
C PHE A 151 14.25 14.96 10.61
N SER A 152 14.90 13.91 10.08
CA SER A 152 15.68 12.96 10.86
C SER A 152 16.77 12.32 10.01
N ARG A 153 18.00 12.81 10.18
CA ARG A 153 19.19 12.27 9.50
C ARG A 153 19.44 10.80 9.87
N ASP A 154 19.26 10.45 11.14
CA ASP A 154 19.43 9.08 11.63
C ASP A 154 18.44 8.12 10.96
N LEU A 155 17.17 8.51 10.84
CA LEU A 155 16.16 7.69 10.20
C LEU A 155 16.39 7.58 8.69
N ALA A 156 16.76 8.68 8.03
CA ALA A 156 17.09 8.66 6.61
C ALA A 156 18.27 7.71 6.32
N LEU A 157 19.32 7.73 7.15
CA LEU A 157 20.45 6.83 7.03
C LEU A 157 20.05 5.37 7.28
N LEU A 158 19.22 5.12 8.30
CA LEU A 158 18.69 3.78 8.59
C LEU A 158 17.92 3.21 7.40
N LEU A 159 16.98 3.98 6.84
CA LEU A 159 16.16 3.53 5.70
C LEU A 159 16.98 3.37 4.42
N LYS A 160 17.99 4.23 4.20
CA LYS A 160 18.93 4.09 3.07
C LYS A 160 19.71 2.78 3.15
N ASN A 161 20.04 2.35 4.37
CA ASN A 161 20.82 1.13 4.63
C ASN A 161 19.97 -0.13 4.78
N ALA A 162 18.65 0.00 5.01
CA ALA A 162 17.75 -1.15 5.14
C ALA A 162 17.66 -1.98 3.84
N GLY A 163 18.13 -1.43 2.71
CA GLY A 163 18.16 -2.12 1.42
C GLY A 163 16.76 -2.46 0.91
N ARG A 164 16.71 -3.05 -0.30
CA ARG A 164 15.50 -3.71 -0.79
C ARG A 164 15.64 -5.22 -0.63
N GLU A 165 15.76 -5.69 0.62
CA GLU A 165 15.94 -7.14 0.89
C GLU A 165 14.76 -7.99 0.40
N ASN A 166 13.59 -7.38 0.19
CA ASN A 166 12.35 -8.03 -0.24
C ASN A 166 11.87 -7.58 -1.63
N GLU A 167 12.76 -7.11 -2.52
CA GLU A 167 12.37 -6.77 -3.89
C GLU A 167 12.02 -8.03 -4.68
N ARG A 168 10.73 -8.20 -5.01
CA ARG A 168 10.31 -9.28 -5.90
C ARG A 168 10.70 -8.93 -7.34
N PRO A 169 11.17 -9.92 -8.13
CA PRO A 169 11.49 -9.69 -9.53
C PRO A 169 10.27 -9.21 -10.31
N ARG A 170 10.42 -8.09 -11.02
CA ARG A 170 9.42 -7.60 -11.95
C ARG A 170 9.49 -8.43 -13.23
N TRP A 171 8.45 -9.21 -13.53
CA TRP A 171 8.39 -10.08 -14.71
C TRP A 171 7.68 -9.42 -15.92
N PHE A 172 7.15 -8.22 -15.75
CA PHE A 172 6.44 -7.45 -16.78
C PHE A 172 7.09 -6.08 -16.98
N ASN A 173 7.07 -5.55 -18.20
CA ASN A 173 7.66 -4.26 -18.51
C ASN A 173 6.65 -3.12 -18.38
N ARG A 174 5.42 -3.39 -18.78
CA ARG A 174 4.32 -2.43 -18.81
C ARG A 174 3.15 -2.90 -17.95
N ILE A 175 2.40 -1.96 -17.40
CA ILE A 175 1.19 -2.28 -16.61
C ILE A 175 0.18 -3.02 -17.49
N GLU A 176 0.10 -2.65 -18.75
CA GLU A 176 -0.78 -3.22 -19.77
C GLU A 176 -0.40 -4.64 -20.18
N ASP A 177 0.80 -5.12 -19.82
CA ASP A 177 1.17 -6.55 -19.97
C ASP A 177 0.42 -7.44 -18.96
N VAL A 178 -0.15 -6.83 -17.92
CA VAL A 178 -0.78 -7.51 -16.78
C VAL A 178 -2.24 -7.12 -16.60
N LEU A 179 -2.58 -5.85 -16.81
CA LEU A 179 -3.92 -5.32 -16.56
C LEU A 179 -4.69 -5.06 -17.85
N TRP A 180 -5.94 -5.51 -17.90
CA TRP A 180 -6.88 -5.20 -18.97
C TRP A 180 -7.30 -3.73 -18.93
N SER A 181 -7.71 -3.18 -20.07
CA SER A 181 -8.18 -1.79 -20.16
C SER A 181 -9.31 -1.47 -19.17
N ASP A 182 -10.28 -2.38 -19.00
CA ASP A 182 -11.37 -2.15 -18.05
C ASP A 182 -10.93 -2.22 -16.59
N THR A 183 -9.92 -3.05 -16.28
CA THR A 183 -9.30 -3.10 -14.96
C THR A 183 -8.50 -1.82 -14.68
N ILE A 184 -7.80 -1.27 -15.68
CA ILE A 184 -7.13 0.03 -15.58
C ILE A 184 -8.15 1.14 -15.29
N LYS A 185 -9.27 1.19 -16.03
CA LYS A 185 -10.36 2.16 -15.77
C LYS A 185 -10.94 2.00 -14.36
N LYS A 186 -11.09 0.76 -13.89
CA LYS A 186 -11.57 0.46 -12.53
C LYS A 186 -10.60 0.99 -11.47
N ILE A 187 -9.29 0.81 -11.64
CA ILE A 187 -8.27 1.38 -10.75
C ILE A 187 -8.30 2.91 -10.81
N ASN A 188 -8.42 3.51 -12.00
CA ASN A 188 -8.54 4.97 -12.15
C ASN A 188 -9.70 5.53 -11.34
N SER A 189 -10.84 4.84 -11.35
CA SER A 189 -12.03 5.25 -10.60
C SER A 189 -11.86 5.03 -9.09
N LEU A 190 -11.36 3.86 -8.66
CA LEU A 190 -11.23 3.56 -7.23
C LEU A 190 -10.18 4.43 -6.52
N TYR A 191 -9.13 4.83 -7.24
CA TYR A 191 -7.96 5.51 -6.68
C TYR A 191 -7.77 6.92 -7.26
N GLU A 192 -8.85 7.56 -7.75
CA GLU A 192 -8.78 8.90 -8.35
C GLU A 192 -8.07 9.91 -7.43
N ASP A 193 -8.40 9.91 -6.14
CA ASP A 193 -7.77 10.78 -5.15
C ASP A 193 -6.29 10.47 -4.94
N ASP A 194 -5.87 9.20 -4.99
CA ASP A 194 -4.45 8.84 -4.88
C ASP A 194 -3.66 9.37 -6.09
N PHE A 195 -4.23 9.28 -7.30
CA PHE A 195 -3.60 9.85 -8.49
C PHE A 195 -3.46 11.37 -8.38
N CYS A 196 -4.52 12.04 -7.95
CA CYS A 196 -4.56 13.49 -7.83
C CYS A 196 -3.65 14.03 -6.71
N LEU A 197 -3.79 13.50 -5.50
CA LEU A 197 -3.10 14.01 -4.31
C LEU A 197 -1.61 13.68 -4.30
N PHE A 198 -1.21 12.59 -4.94
CA PHE A 198 0.19 12.15 -4.97
C PHE A 198 0.85 12.35 -6.33
N ASP A 199 0.20 13.08 -7.25
CA ASP A 199 0.79 13.48 -8.53
C ASP A 199 1.29 12.25 -9.32
N TYR A 200 0.39 11.29 -9.54
CA TYR A 200 0.63 10.14 -10.40
C TYR A 200 -0.14 10.27 -11.70
N ASP A 201 0.50 9.88 -12.79
CA ASP A 201 -0.14 9.82 -14.10
C ASP A 201 -1.12 8.65 -14.19
N ARG A 202 -2.24 8.91 -14.87
CA ARG A 202 -3.24 7.89 -15.24
C ARG A 202 -2.95 7.38 -16.65
N ILE A 203 -2.98 6.06 -16.81
CA ILE A 203 -3.05 5.40 -18.12
C ILE A 203 -4.46 5.66 -18.68
N GLN A 204 -4.51 6.13 -19.94
CA GLN A 204 -5.73 6.44 -20.68
C GLN A 204 -6.26 5.23 -21.45
#